data_AF-A0A7X6P9U2-F1
#
_entry.id   AF-A0A7X6P9U2-F1
#
_cell.length_a   1.000
_cell.length_b   1.000
_cell.length_c   1.000
_cell.angle_alpha   90.00
_cell.angle_beta   90.00
_cell.angle_gamma   90.00
#
_symmetry.space_group_name_H-M   'P 1'
#
loop_
_entity.id
_entity.type
_entity.pdbx_description
1 polymer ?
#
loop_
_entity_poly.entity_id
_entity_poly.type
_entity_poly.pdbx_seq_one_letter_code
_entity_poly.pdbx_strand_id
1 'polypeptide(L)'
;EFKHGPNTILGKNTVFGVKSVRNFTRNFNDVLANVDEIAERRGISRADTRKINKALVDYIFWGTIPFNLSLEADKLFKNTITQNDFFSTLYRHYPLIYVTGPDKRDVNLTISQINTHKIRGADTYVIAEENEQLHNNASENPHKGKYYGWNYVILPKTGDSLLTCFSASVVLQLLALKMSVRKMKKLDKLNVKDHGVHPDVPKNVSKSITVD
;
A
#
# COMPACT_ATOMS: atom_id res chain seq x y z
N GLU A 1 1.02 6.15 -26.03
CA GLU A 1 2.29 6.46 -25.37
C GLU A 1 2.02 7.47 -24.25
N PHE A 2 1.77 7.02 -23.01
CA PHE A 2 1.73 7.91 -21.85
C PHE A 2 3.16 8.09 -21.35
N LYS A 3 3.77 9.22 -21.69
CA LYS A 3 5.10 9.61 -21.19
C LYS A 3 4.99 9.96 -19.72
N HIS A 4 5.33 9.02 -18.84
CA HIS A 4 5.46 9.28 -17.42
C HIS A 4 6.88 8.94 -16.99
N GLY A 5 7.58 9.97 -16.51
CA GLY A 5 8.96 9.87 -16.07
C GLY A 5 9.13 8.87 -14.91
N PRO A 6 10.38 8.50 -14.59
CA PRO A 6 10.71 7.42 -13.67
C PRO A 6 10.11 7.54 -12.25
N ASN A 7 9.62 8.72 -11.86
CA ASN A 7 9.04 9.01 -10.55
C ASN A 7 7.50 9.12 -10.52
N THR A 8 6.80 9.08 -11.66
CA THR A 8 5.36 9.39 -11.70
C THR A 8 4.46 8.17 -11.56
N ILE A 9 4.92 6.96 -11.89
CA ILE A 9 4.07 5.75 -11.84
C ILE A 9 3.97 5.18 -10.42
N LEU A 10 4.99 5.42 -9.57
CA LEU A 10 5.11 4.82 -8.23
C LEU A 10 5.54 5.86 -7.18
N GLY A 11 5.02 7.09 -7.33
CA GLY A 11 5.15 8.10 -6.28
C GLY A 11 4.55 7.62 -4.96
N LYS A 12 5.03 8.17 -3.84
CA LYS A 12 4.45 7.89 -2.52
C LYS A 12 2.99 8.38 -2.52
N ASN A 13 2.04 7.45 -2.37
CA ASN A 13 0.63 7.79 -2.29
C ASN A 13 0.36 8.66 -1.06
N THR A 14 -0.32 9.80 -1.26
CA THR A 14 -0.72 10.74 -0.20
C THR A 14 -2.16 10.55 0.24
N VAL A 15 -2.91 9.66 -0.42
CA VAL A 15 -4.28 9.26 -0.04
C VAL A 15 -4.21 7.99 0.79
N PHE A 16 -4.44 8.12 2.09
CA PHE A 16 -4.33 7.01 3.03
C PHE A 16 -5.69 6.43 3.39
N GLY A 17 -5.83 5.12 3.23
CA GLY A 17 -7.00 4.39 3.73
C GLY A 17 -6.89 4.09 5.22
N VAL A 18 -8.01 3.66 5.83
CA VAL A 18 -8.08 3.28 7.26
C VAL A 18 -7.01 2.25 7.66
N LYS A 19 -6.63 1.33 6.75
CA LYS A 19 -5.59 0.34 7.05
C LYS A 19 -4.19 0.98 7.12
N SER A 20 -3.92 2.04 6.35
CA SER A 20 -2.67 2.81 6.45
C SER A 20 -2.61 3.58 7.76
N VAL A 21 -3.68 4.33 8.09
CA VAL A 21 -3.77 5.06 9.37
C VAL A 21 -3.61 4.11 10.56
N ARG A 22 -4.27 2.94 10.54
CA ARG A 22 -4.09 1.93 11.60
C ARG A 22 -2.65 1.47 11.76
N ASN A 23 -1.94 1.24 10.65
CA ASN A 23 -0.56 0.79 10.68
C ASN A 23 0.35 1.88 11.28
N PHE A 24 0.14 3.13 10.86
CA PHE A 24 0.81 4.30 11.43
C PHE A 24 0.60 4.43 12.92
N THR A 25 -0.66 4.41 13.38
CA THR A 25 -0.98 4.55 14.81
C THR A 25 -0.35 3.44 15.65
N ARG A 26 -0.32 2.20 15.15
CA ARG A 26 0.34 1.08 15.84
C ARG A 26 1.84 1.31 15.96
N ASN A 27 2.52 1.59 14.84
CA ASN A 27 3.95 1.85 14.84
C ASN A 27 4.31 3.06 15.73
N PHE A 28 3.49 4.11 15.69
CA PHE A 28 3.70 5.27 16.54
C PHE A 28 3.54 4.93 18.03
N ASN A 29 2.54 4.14 18.40
CA ASN A 29 2.39 3.66 19.77
C ASN A 29 3.59 2.81 20.22
N ASP A 30 4.12 1.95 19.35
CA ASP A 30 5.31 1.15 19.64
C ASP A 30 6.54 2.04 19.88
N VAL A 31 6.69 3.11 19.10
CA VAL A 31 7.74 4.12 19.32
C VAL A 31 7.57 4.84 20.66
N LEU A 32 6.35 5.27 21.01
CA LEU A 32 6.07 5.91 22.30
C LEU A 32 6.36 4.98 23.47
N ALA A 33 5.98 3.71 23.38
CA ALA A 33 6.28 2.71 24.40
C ALA A 33 7.80 2.51 24.58
N ASN A 34 8.55 2.47 23.48
CA ASN A 34 10.02 2.41 23.51
C ASN A 34 10.63 3.67 24.16
N VAL A 35 10.09 4.85 23.88
CA VAL A 35 10.53 6.10 24.52
C VAL A 35 10.28 6.05 26.02
N ASP A 36 9.10 5.59 26.45
CA ASP A 36 8.76 5.45 27.86
C ASP A 36 9.73 4.47 28.57
N GLU A 37 10.02 3.32 27.96
CA GLU A 37 10.95 2.32 28.51
C GLU A 37 12.39 2.87 28.62
N ILE A 38 12.88 3.56 27.59
CA ILE A 38 14.23 4.16 27.61
C ILE A 38 14.29 5.31 28.60
N ALA A 39 13.22 6.11 28.71
CA ALA A 39 13.13 7.21 29.67
C ALA A 39 13.20 6.71 31.11
N GLU A 40 12.48 5.63 31.43
CA GLU A 40 12.52 5.00 32.76
C GLU A 40 13.94 4.48 33.08
N ARG A 41 14.57 3.76 32.16
CA ARG A 41 15.95 3.27 32.32
C ARG A 41 16.98 4.37 32.53
N ARG A 42 16.75 5.56 31.95
CA ARG A 42 17.62 6.74 32.08
C ARG A 42 17.25 7.66 33.24
N GLY A 43 16.24 7.31 34.04
CA GLY A 43 15.78 8.14 35.16
C GLY A 43 15.16 9.47 34.73
N ILE A 44 14.65 9.59 33.51
CA ILE A 44 13.96 10.78 33.02
C ILE A 44 12.60 10.87 33.73
N SER A 45 12.28 12.04 34.27
CA SER A 45 11.03 12.24 35.01
C SER A 45 9.80 12.03 34.10
N ARG A 46 8.69 11.52 34.66
CA ARG A 46 7.43 11.38 33.91
C ARG A 46 6.95 12.70 33.28
N ALA A 47 7.24 13.83 33.92
CA ALA A 47 6.88 15.15 33.38
C ALA A 47 7.68 15.45 32.10
N ASP A 48 8.97 15.13 32.08
CA ASP A 48 9.81 15.31 30.89
C ASP A 48 9.50 14.27 29.80
N THR A 49 9.21 13.01 30.15
CA THR A 49 8.75 12.01 29.17
C THR A 49 7.47 12.46 28.44
N ARG A 50 6.52 13.07 29.16
CA ARG A 50 5.32 13.67 28.54
C ARG A 50 5.67 14.80 27.57
N LYS A 51 6.68 15.62 27.87
CA LYS A 51 7.16 16.66 26.95
C LYS A 51 7.80 16.05 25.71
N ILE A 52 8.56 14.96 25.84
CA ILE A 52 9.12 14.21 24.69
C ILE A 52 7.99 13.70 23.80
N ASN A 53 6.98 13.03 24.38
CA ASN A 53 5.86 12.47 23.62
C ASN A 53 5.09 13.57 22.86
N LYS A 54 4.88 14.73 23.50
CA LYS A 54 4.29 15.90 22.84
C LYS A 54 5.18 16.43 21.71
N ALA A 55 6.49 16.59 21.98
CA ALA A 55 7.45 17.07 20.98
C ALA A 55 7.56 16.12 19.77
N LEU A 56 7.42 14.81 19.96
CA LEU A 56 7.38 13.85 18.86
C LEU A 56 6.17 14.06 17.97
N VAL A 57 4.98 14.29 18.54
CA VAL A 57 3.78 14.64 17.77
C VAL A 57 4.00 15.93 17.00
N ASP A 58 4.51 16.97 17.67
CA ASP A 58 4.75 18.28 17.04
C ASP A 58 5.80 18.19 15.92
N TYR A 59 6.85 17.40 16.11
CA TYR A 59 7.86 17.15 15.09
C TYR A 59 7.28 16.40 13.88
N ILE A 60 6.51 15.33 14.10
CA ILE A 60 5.95 14.51 13.02
C ILE A 60 5.01 15.32 12.13
N PHE A 61 4.16 16.16 12.71
CA PHE A 61 3.13 16.89 11.95
C PHE A 61 3.53 18.32 11.54
N TRP A 62 4.43 18.96 12.29
CA TRP A 62 4.82 20.37 12.06
C TRP A 62 6.32 20.56 11.84
N GLY A 63 7.14 19.52 11.93
CA GLY A 63 8.60 19.63 11.80
C GLY A 63 9.27 20.45 12.92
N THR A 64 8.56 20.70 14.02
CA THR A 64 9.04 21.57 15.10
C THR A 64 10.01 20.83 16.01
N ILE A 65 11.17 21.43 16.28
CA ILE A 65 12.15 20.93 17.25
C ILE A 65 11.86 21.58 18.61
N PRO A 66 11.76 20.81 19.71
CA PRO A 66 11.50 21.36 21.03
C PRO A 66 12.72 22.14 21.56
N PHE A 67 12.47 23.21 22.32
CA PHE A 67 13.52 24.05 22.93
C PHE A 67 13.56 23.98 24.47
N ASN A 68 12.59 23.30 25.09
CA ASN A 68 12.38 23.29 26.55
C ASN A 68 12.48 21.89 27.18
N LEU A 69 13.27 21.01 26.58
CA LEU A 69 13.60 19.69 27.13
C LEU A 69 14.85 19.77 28.00
N SER A 70 14.91 18.93 29.04
CA SER A 70 16.17 18.69 29.76
C SER A 70 17.19 18.01 28.85
N LEU A 71 18.47 18.08 29.19
CA LEU A 71 19.55 17.57 28.33
C LEU A 71 19.37 16.08 27.95
N GLU A 72 18.99 15.24 28.92
CA GLU A 72 18.76 13.81 28.67
C GLU A 72 17.47 13.55 27.88
N ALA A 73 16.43 14.36 28.07
CA ALA A 73 15.20 14.30 27.30
C ALA A 73 15.42 14.72 25.84
N ASP A 74 16.22 15.76 25.60
CA ASP A 74 16.59 16.22 24.25
C ASP A 74 17.41 15.16 23.50
N LYS A 75 18.39 14.53 24.17
CA LYS A 75 19.15 13.41 23.59
C LYS A 75 18.25 12.24 23.21
N LEU A 76 17.32 11.86 24.08
CA LEU A 76 16.37 10.79 23.79
C LEU A 76 15.49 11.16 22.58
N PHE A 77 14.89 12.35 22.58
CA PHE A 77 14.09 12.85 21.47
C PHE A 77 14.85 12.80 20.13
N LYS A 78 16.07 13.35 20.09
CA LYS A 78 16.92 13.38 18.88
C LYS A 78 17.24 11.97 18.38
N ASN A 79 17.62 11.07 19.28
CA ASN A 79 17.88 9.68 18.91
C ASN A 79 16.62 9.00 18.34
N THR A 80 15.45 9.24 18.95
CA THR A 80 14.18 8.67 18.48
C THR A 80 13.86 9.15 17.06
N ILE A 81 13.97 10.44 16.76
CA ILE A 81 13.65 10.95 15.41
C ILE A 81 14.64 10.50 14.33
N THR A 82 15.90 10.23 14.69
CA THR A 82 16.91 9.73 13.75
C THR A 82 16.76 8.24 13.46
N GLN A 83 16.34 7.46 14.45
CA GLN A 83 16.25 5.99 14.32
C GLN A 83 14.94 5.50 13.70
N ASN A 84 13.92 6.35 13.62
CA ASN A 84 12.58 5.93 13.21
C ASN A 84 12.11 6.65 11.93
N ASP A 85 11.68 5.88 10.93
CA ASP A 85 10.86 6.40 9.83
C ASP A 85 9.38 6.26 10.18
N PHE A 86 8.79 7.34 10.70
CA PHE A 86 7.41 7.39 11.15
C PHE A 86 6.39 7.16 10.02
N PHE A 87 6.72 7.54 8.78
CA PHE A 87 5.77 7.51 7.67
C PHE A 87 5.89 6.23 6.82
N SER A 88 7.00 5.49 6.91
CA SER A 88 7.21 4.23 6.18
C SER A 88 5.99 3.31 6.19
N THR A 89 5.35 3.14 7.35
CA THR A 89 4.21 2.23 7.56
C THR A 89 2.88 2.72 7.00
N LEU A 90 2.77 4.01 6.64
CA LEU A 90 1.63 4.57 5.93
C LEU A 90 1.62 4.14 4.46
N TYR A 91 2.81 4.05 3.88
CA TYR A 91 2.98 3.74 2.48
C TYR A 91 2.78 2.24 2.22
N ARG A 92 2.29 1.95 1.02
CA ARG A 92 2.19 0.61 0.50
C ARG A 92 2.67 0.58 -0.92
N HIS A 93 3.12 -0.59 -1.32
CA HIS A 93 3.38 -0.90 -2.70
C HIS A 93 2.10 -0.74 -3.51
N TYR A 94 2.26 -0.23 -4.73
CA TYR A 94 1.17 -0.07 -5.66
C TYR A 94 0.92 -1.42 -6.34
N PRO A 95 -0.28 -2.02 -6.24
CA PRO A 95 -0.57 -3.29 -6.88
C PRO A 95 -0.83 -3.05 -8.38
N LEU A 96 -0.01 -3.69 -9.23
CA LEU A 96 -0.21 -3.70 -10.68
C LEU A 96 -0.78 -5.04 -11.11
N ILE A 97 -1.89 -4.99 -11.85
CA ILE A 97 -2.53 -6.15 -12.46
C ILE A 97 -2.16 -6.17 -13.94
N TYR A 98 -1.47 -7.22 -14.35
CA TYR A 98 -1.08 -7.47 -15.74
C TYR A 98 -2.04 -8.49 -16.33
N VAL A 99 -2.74 -8.12 -17.40
CA VAL A 99 -3.59 -9.02 -18.18
C VAL A 99 -2.90 -9.22 -19.52
N THR A 100 -2.64 -10.47 -19.89
CA THR A 100 -1.88 -10.77 -21.13
C THR A 100 -2.36 -12.02 -21.82
N GLY A 101 -2.35 -11.98 -23.16
CA GLY A 101 -2.71 -13.10 -24.02
C GLY A 101 -1.57 -14.12 -24.15
N PRO A 102 -1.84 -15.27 -24.78
CA PRO A 102 -0.84 -16.33 -24.96
C PRO A 102 0.19 -16.03 -26.06
N ASP A 103 -0.03 -15.01 -26.90
CA ASP A 103 0.90 -14.63 -27.95
C ASP A 103 2.28 -14.27 -27.38
N LYS A 104 3.33 -14.82 -27.99
CA LYS A 104 4.72 -14.63 -27.54
C LYS A 104 5.11 -13.14 -27.44
N ARG A 105 4.58 -12.32 -28.35
CA ARG A 105 4.82 -10.87 -28.34
C ARG A 105 4.23 -10.22 -27.07
N ASP A 106 3.00 -10.58 -26.71
CA ASP A 106 2.29 -10.01 -25.56
C ASP A 106 2.93 -10.45 -24.25
N VAL A 107 3.31 -11.72 -24.16
CA VAL A 107 4.09 -12.28 -23.06
C VAL A 107 5.39 -11.48 -22.85
N ASN A 108 6.18 -11.28 -23.91
CA ASN A 108 7.46 -10.57 -23.82
C ASN A 108 7.28 -9.10 -23.40
N LEU A 109 6.27 -8.41 -23.96
CA LEU A 109 5.95 -7.04 -23.56
C LEU A 109 5.54 -6.97 -22.10
N THR A 110 4.73 -7.93 -21.64
CA THR A 110 4.26 -8.00 -20.25
C THR A 110 5.42 -8.23 -19.29
N ILE A 111 6.32 -9.17 -19.60
CA ILE A 111 7.55 -9.40 -18.82
C ILE A 111 8.39 -8.14 -18.73
N SER A 112 8.57 -7.41 -19.84
CA SER A 112 9.30 -6.14 -19.85
C SER A 112 8.65 -5.11 -18.91
N GLN A 113 7.32 -5.02 -18.90
CA GLN A 113 6.59 -4.14 -17.99
C GLN A 113 6.68 -4.59 -16.52
N ILE A 114 6.60 -5.89 -16.22
CA ILE A 114 6.77 -6.43 -14.86
C ILE A 114 8.14 -6.03 -14.32
N ASN A 115 9.21 -6.30 -15.08
CA ASN A 115 10.58 -6.00 -14.66
C ASN A 115 10.80 -4.50 -14.44
N THR A 116 10.18 -3.67 -15.28
CA THR A 116 10.25 -2.21 -15.19
C THR A 116 9.60 -1.67 -13.90
N HIS A 117 8.48 -2.24 -13.45
CA HIS A 117 7.74 -1.71 -12.30
C HIS A 117 8.12 -2.39 -10.97
N LYS A 118 8.50 -3.68 -10.99
CA LYS A 118 8.89 -4.40 -9.77
C LYS A 118 10.11 -3.78 -9.10
N ILE A 119 11.12 -3.39 -9.88
CA ILE A 119 12.33 -2.73 -9.36
C ILE A 119 12.05 -1.38 -8.68
N ARG A 120 10.88 -0.77 -8.98
CA ARG A 120 10.42 0.48 -8.38
C ARG A 120 9.48 0.27 -7.19
N GLY A 121 9.27 -0.97 -6.75
CA GLY A 121 8.48 -1.30 -5.56
C GLY A 121 6.99 -1.52 -5.82
N ALA A 122 6.58 -1.80 -7.05
CA ALA A 122 5.23 -2.30 -7.33
C ALA A 122 5.07 -3.76 -6.87
N ASP A 123 3.85 -4.11 -6.47
CA ASP A 123 3.43 -5.51 -6.30
C ASP A 123 2.89 -6.02 -7.65
N THR A 124 3.12 -7.30 -8.00
CA THR A 124 2.84 -7.85 -9.33
C THR A 124 1.79 -8.95 -9.31
N TYR A 125 0.65 -8.71 -9.95
CA TYR A 125 -0.41 -9.70 -10.08
C TYR A 125 -0.65 -9.97 -11.57
N VAL A 126 -0.47 -11.22 -12.01
CA VAL A 126 -0.63 -11.60 -13.42
C VAL A 126 -1.92 -12.39 -13.61
N ILE A 127 -2.63 -12.12 -14.71
CA ILE A 127 -3.82 -12.86 -15.17
C ILE A 127 -3.53 -13.26 -16.62
N ALA A 128 -3.26 -14.54 -16.84
CA ALA A 128 -2.86 -15.06 -18.15
C ALA A 128 -3.03 -16.58 -18.20
N GLU A 129 -2.96 -17.18 -19.39
CA GLU A 129 -2.76 -18.62 -19.51
C GLU A 129 -1.45 -19.06 -18.83
N GLU A 130 -1.31 -20.36 -18.58
CA GLU A 130 -0.09 -20.92 -17.96
C GLU A 130 1.16 -20.60 -18.79
N ASN A 131 2.13 -19.92 -18.18
CA ASN A 131 3.39 -19.56 -18.82
C ASN A 131 4.50 -19.45 -17.76
N GLU A 132 5.48 -20.34 -17.85
CA GLU A 132 6.57 -20.44 -16.89
C GLU A 132 7.39 -19.14 -16.78
N GLN A 133 7.64 -18.46 -17.90
CA GLN A 133 8.42 -17.23 -17.90
C GLN A 133 7.68 -16.09 -17.19
N LEU A 134 6.38 -15.92 -17.44
CA LEU A 134 5.58 -14.93 -16.73
C LEU A 134 5.48 -15.24 -15.24
N HIS A 135 5.26 -16.50 -14.88
CA HIS A 135 5.20 -16.94 -13.49
C HIS A 135 6.51 -16.62 -12.74
N ASN A 136 7.66 -16.96 -13.33
CA ASN A 136 8.98 -16.68 -12.75
C ASN A 136 9.22 -15.17 -12.61
N ASN A 137 8.90 -14.38 -13.65
CA ASN A 137 9.09 -12.93 -13.58
C ASN A 137 8.17 -12.25 -12.56
N ALA A 138 6.94 -12.74 -12.40
CA ALA A 138 5.99 -12.22 -11.42
C ALA A 138 6.40 -12.53 -9.98
N SER A 139 6.90 -13.74 -9.72
CA SER A 139 7.21 -14.24 -8.38
C SER A 139 8.55 -13.79 -7.82
N GLU A 140 9.52 -13.49 -8.68
CA GLU A 140 10.84 -13.07 -8.26
C GLU A 140 10.82 -11.69 -7.56
N ASN A 141 11.21 -11.68 -6.29
CA ASN A 141 11.28 -10.46 -5.49
C ASN A 141 12.55 -9.64 -5.82
N PRO A 142 12.42 -8.40 -6.34
CA PRO A 142 13.57 -7.55 -6.67
C PRO A 142 14.31 -7.01 -5.44
N HIS A 143 13.70 -7.04 -4.25
CA HIS A 143 14.26 -6.49 -3.01
C HIS A 143 14.32 -7.57 -1.92
N LYS A 144 15.43 -8.31 -1.86
CA LYS A 144 15.65 -9.35 -0.85
C LYS A 144 15.43 -8.80 0.57
N GLY A 145 14.68 -9.56 1.38
CA GLY A 145 14.37 -9.19 2.77
C GLY A 145 13.25 -8.15 2.93
N LYS A 146 12.69 -7.61 1.84
CA LYS A 146 11.51 -6.74 1.87
C LYS A 146 10.27 -7.47 1.39
N TYR A 147 9.11 -7.04 1.88
CA TYR A 147 7.82 -7.52 1.41
C TYR A 147 7.67 -7.28 -0.10
N TYR A 148 7.10 -8.23 -0.82
CA TYR A 148 6.72 -8.10 -2.22
C TYR A 148 5.46 -8.92 -2.45
N GLY A 149 4.36 -8.25 -2.79
CA GLY A 149 3.10 -8.91 -3.10
C GLY A 149 3.12 -9.40 -4.54
N TRP A 150 2.84 -10.69 -4.74
CA TRP A 150 2.64 -11.22 -6.07
C TRP A 150 1.57 -12.31 -6.12
N ASN A 151 1.00 -12.53 -7.30
CA ASN A 151 0.17 -13.70 -7.58
C ASN A 151 0.05 -13.97 -9.09
N TYR A 152 -0.36 -15.18 -9.46
CA TYR A 152 -0.67 -15.59 -10.82
C TYR A 152 -2.05 -16.23 -10.88
N VAL A 153 -2.96 -15.66 -11.67
CA VAL A 153 -4.28 -16.24 -11.94
C VAL A 153 -4.24 -16.89 -13.31
N ILE A 154 -4.24 -18.22 -13.29
CA ILE A 154 -4.19 -19.04 -14.50
C ILE A 154 -5.55 -19.00 -15.18
N LEU A 155 -5.57 -18.58 -16.45
CA LEU A 155 -6.73 -18.63 -17.32
C LEU A 155 -6.81 -19.99 -18.05
N PRO A 156 -8.01 -20.43 -18.45
CA PRO A 156 -8.16 -21.60 -19.32
C PRO A 156 -7.36 -21.41 -20.61
N LYS A 157 -6.68 -22.47 -21.06
CA LYS A 157 -5.88 -22.45 -22.28
C LYS A 157 -6.79 -22.35 -23.51
N THR A 158 -6.70 -21.26 -24.25
CA THR A 158 -7.38 -21.07 -25.55
C THR A 158 -6.37 -20.92 -26.68
N GLY A 159 -5.16 -20.44 -26.40
CA GLY A 159 -4.15 -20.14 -27.42
C GLY A 159 -4.55 -18.97 -28.32
N ASP A 160 -5.60 -18.23 -27.96
CA ASP A 160 -6.17 -17.12 -28.72
C ASP A 160 -6.23 -15.85 -27.85
N SER A 161 -5.50 -14.84 -28.29
CA SER A 161 -5.40 -13.53 -27.64
C SER A 161 -6.74 -12.79 -27.57
N LEU A 162 -7.67 -13.01 -28.51
CA LEU A 162 -9.01 -12.43 -28.44
C LEU A 162 -9.85 -13.06 -27.33
N LEU A 163 -9.72 -14.38 -27.14
CA LEU A 163 -10.49 -15.09 -26.11
C LEU A 163 -10.05 -14.76 -24.68
N THR A 164 -8.80 -14.33 -24.51
CA THR A 164 -8.26 -13.87 -23.22
C THR A 164 -9.09 -12.74 -22.61
N CYS A 165 -9.64 -11.84 -23.44
CA CYS A 165 -10.46 -10.73 -22.95
C CYS A 165 -11.69 -11.22 -22.16
N PHE A 166 -12.34 -12.29 -22.62
CA PHE A 166 -13.54 -12.83 -21.97
C PHE A 166 -13.21 -13.49 -20.63
N SER A 167 -12.19 -14.36 -20.61
CA SER A 167 -11.80 -15.07 -19.38
C SER A 167 -11.20 -14.12 -18.34
N ALA A 168 -10.37 -13.17 -18.75
CA ALA A 168 -9.84 -12.14 -17.85
C ALA A 168 -10.92 -11.21 -17.31
N SER A 169 -11.94 -10.86 -18.11
CA SER A 169 -13.06 -10.02 -17.64
C SER A 169 -13.79 -10.66 -16.47
N VAL A 170 -14.03 -11.97 -16.50
CA VAL A 170 -14.64 -12.70 -15.38
C VAL A 170 -13.77 -12.62 -14.13
N VAL A 171 -12.46 -12.79 -14.25
CA VAL A 171 -11.51 -12.66 -13.13
C VAL A 171 -11.58 -11.26 -12.52
N LEU A 172 -11.55 -10.22 -13.36
CA LEU A 172 -11.58 -8.82 -12.91
C LEU A 172 -12.91 -8.45 -12.25
N GLN A 173 -14.04 -8.91 -12.79
CA GLN A 173 -15.37 -8.72 -12.19
C GLN A 173 -15.45 -9.38 -10.80
N LEU A 174 -15.00 -10.64 -10.68
CA LEU A 174 -14.97 -11.34 -9.41
C LEU A 174 -14.02 -10.70 -8.40
N LEU A 175 -12.88 -10.19 -8.86
CA LEU A 175 -11.95 -9.44 -8.03
C LEU A 175 -12.61 -8.17 -7.48
N ALA A 176 -13.23 -7.37 -8.35
CA ALA A 176 -13.92 -6.14 -7.97
C ALA A 176 -15.07 -6.41 -6.98
N LEU A 177 -15.88 -7.45 -7.23
CA LEU A 177 -16.95 -7.88 -6.33
C LEU A 177 -16.39 -8.28 -4.95
N LYS A 178 -15.39 -9.17 -4.92
CA LYS A 178 -14.78 -9.64 -3.67
C LYS A 178 -14.12 -8.49 -2.89
N MET A 179 -13.49 -7.55 -3.59
CA MET A 179 -12.92 -6.34 -2.98
C MET A 179 -14.00 -5.45 -2.37
N SER A 180 -15.09 -5.22 -3.11
CA SER A 180 -16.22 -4.39 -2.64
C SER A 180 -16.88 -5.00 -1.41
N VAL A 181 -17.20 -6.30 -1.44
CA VAL A 181 -17.79 -7.03 -0.30
C VAL A 181 -16.86 -7.01 0.91
N ARG A 182 -15.55 -7.24 0.73
CA ARG A 182 -14.57 -7.17 1.84
C ARG A 182 -14.47 -5.76 2.41
N LYS A 183 -14.45 -4.73 1.57
CA LYS A 183 -14.34 -3.34 1.99
C LYS A 183 -15.61 -2.88 2.72
N MET A 184 -16.78 -3.21 2.20
CA MET A 184 -18.09 -2.96 2.81
C MET A 184 -18.15 -3.55 4.22
N LYS A 185 -18.00 -4.88 4.35
CA LYS A 185 -17.98 -5.57 5.66
C LYS A 185 -17.00 -4.96 6.65
N LYS A 186 -15.84 -4.49 6.15
CA LYS A 186 -14.83 -3.87 7.00
C LYS A 186 -15.26 -2.49 7.49
N LEU A 187 -15.87 -1.68 6.64
CA LEU A 187 -16.31 -0.33 6.97
C LEU A 187 -17.59 -0.35 7.83
N ASP A 188 -18.50 -1.30 7.58
CA ASP A 188 -19.65 -1.59 8.44
C ASP A 188 -19.20 -1.91 9.87
N LYS A 189 -18.23 -2.82 10.03
CA LYS A 189 -17.66 -3.17 11.34
C LYS A 189 -17.01 -1.97 12.05
N LEU A 190 -16.60 -0.95 11.31
CA LEU A 190 -16.02 0.27 11.86
C LEU A 190 -17.06 1.39 12.04
N ASN A 191 -18.34 1.12 11.80
CA ASN A 191 -19.44 2.09 11.85
C ASN A 191 -19.22 3.32 10.94
N VAL A 192 -18.51 3.15 9.82
CA VAL A 192 -18.33 4.23 8.84
C VAL A 192 -19.61 4.34 8.01
N LYS A 193 -20.44 5.32 8.35
CA LYS A 193 -21.70 5.59 7.64
C LYS A 193 -21.45 6.05 6.21
N ASP A 194 -22.38 5.74 5.32
CA ASP A 194 -22.44 6.24 3.92
C ASP A 194 -21.14 6.06 3.11
N HIS A 195 -20.42 4.97 3.40
CA HIS A 195 -19.11 4.71 2.81
C HIS A 195 -19.14 4.40 1.30
N GLY A 196 -20.32 4.08 0.75
CA GLY A 196 -20.54 4.06 -0.71
C GLY A 196 -19.92 2.91 -1.52
N VAL A 197 -19.45 1.83 -0.88
CA VAL A 197 -18.78 0.69 -1.55
C VAL A 197 -19.67 -0.53 -1.75
N HIS A 198 -20.99 -0.36 -1.67
CA HIS A 198 -21.93 -1.45 -1.89
C HIS A 198 -21.80 -1.95 -3.34
N PRO A 199 -21.66 -3.26 -3.59
CA PRO A 199 -21.44 -3.77 -4.93
C PRO A 199 -22.60 -3.47 -5.89
N ASP A 200 -23.84 -3.52 -5.41
CA ASP A 200 -25.03 -3.30 -6.26
C ASP A 200 -25.47 -1.83 -6.37
N VAL A 201 -25.12 -1.00 -5.39
CA VAL A 201 -25.47 0.42 -5.34
C VAL A 201 -24.26 1.25 -4.95
N PRO A 202 -23.22 1.32 -5.82
CA PRO A 202 -22.07 2.16 -5.54
C PRO A 202 -22.52 3.62 -5.42
N LYS A 203 -21.83 4.40 -4.61
CA LYS A 203 -22.15 5.82 -4.46
C LYS A 203 -21.91 6.56 -5.78
N ASN A 204 -22.77 7.52 -6.09
CA ASN A 204 -22.68 8.41 -7.26
C ASN A 204 -22.78 7.72 -8.62
N VAL A 205 -23.36 6.52 -8.68
CA VAL A 205 -23.68 5.87 -9.96
C VAL A 205 -25.16 5.55 -10.05
N SER A 206 -25.69 5.60 -11.26
CA SER A 206 -27.04 5.13 -11.59
C SER A 206 -26.95 3.97 -12.58
N LYS A 207 -27.98 3.12 -12.61
CA LYS A 207 -28.09 2.04 -13.59
C LYS A 207 -28.12 2.57 -15.03
N SER A 208 -28.75 3.72 -15.23
CA SER A 208 -28.82 4.45 -16.49
C SER A 208 -28.73 5.94 -16.19
N ILE A 209 -27.95 6.67 -16.99
CA ILE A 209 -27.96 8.14 -16.98
C ILE A 209 -28.88 8.54 -18.14
N THR A 210 -30.12 8.89 -17.84
CA THR A 210 -31.00 9.56 -18.79
C THR A 210 -30.69 11.05 -18.69
N VAL A 211 -29.96 11.57 -19.67
CA VAL A 211 -29.80 13.00 -19.86
C VAL A 211 -31.02 13.44 -20.66
N ASP A 212 -31.82 14.34 -20.12
CA ASP A 212 -32.89 15.00 -20.89
C ASP A 212 -32.29 15.86 -22.02
#